data_AF-A0A2G1WHY2-F1
#
_entry.id   AF-A0A2G1WHY2-F1
#
_cell.length_a   1.000
_cell.length_b   1.000
_cell.length_c   1.000
_cell.angle_alpha   90.00
_cell.angle_beta   90.00
_cell.angle_gamma   90.00
#
_symmetry.space_group_name_H-M   'P 1'
#
loop_
_entity.id
_entity.type
_entity.pdbx_description
1 polymer ?
#
loop_
_entity_poly.entity_id
_entity_poly.type
_entity_poly.pdbx_seq_one_letter_code
_entity_poly.pdbx_strand_id
1 'polypeptide(L)'
;MIELSPGILEWLAVGCVLTIAGALIKVRGWTFLLAGYDETAPVPEPVVQNMAGNTVLRVGIAVLIVGILESVTNPPSYLSVLIGAAIVLDVLRLLYRLNTWSPQAT
;
A
#
# COMPACT_ATOMS: atom_id res chain seq x y z
N MET A 1 7.21 -9.73 -29.43
CA MET A 1 7.86 -9.30 -28.17
C MET A 1 7.07 -8.09 -27.70
N ILE A 2 6.47 -8.13 -26.51
CA ILE A 2 5.76 -6.96 -25.99
C ILE A 2 6.84 -6.03 -25.43
N GLU A 3 7.19 -4.98 -26.19
CA GLU A 3 8.06 -3.92 -25.70
C GLU A 3 7.26 -3.06 -24.72
N LEU A 4 7.36 -3.38 -23.43
CA LEU A 4 6.81 -2.54 -22.38
C LEU A 4 7.75 -1.35 -22.18
N SER A 5 7.19 -0.14 -22.17
CA SER A 5 7.94 1.05 -21.75
C SER A 5 8.48 0.83 -20.32
N PRO A 6 9.71 1.29 -20.00
CA PRO A 6 10.29 1.14 -18.67
C PRO A 6 9.36 1.60 -17.54
N GLY A 7 8.62 2.69 -17.75
CA GLY A 7 7.66 3.20 -16.77
C GLY A 7 6.50 2.24 -16.48
N ILE A 8 5.96 1.56 -17.50
CA ILE A 8 4.88 0.56 -17.33
C ILE A 8 5.40 -0.63 -16.51
N LEU A 9 6.63 -1.07 -16.80
CA LEU A 9 7.25 -2.17 -16.08
C LEU A 9 7.47 -1.80 -14.60
N GLU A 10 7.89 -0.57 -14.31
CA GLU A 10 8.03 -0.05 -12.95
C GLU A 10 6.69 -0.06 -12.20
N TRP A 11 5.61 0.47 -12.79
CA TRP A 11 4.28 0.45 -12.17
C TRP A 11 3.80 -0.97 -11.85
N LEU A 12 3.95 -1.91 -12.80
CA LEU A 12 3.55 -3.30 -12.59
C LEU A 12 4.41 -4.00 -11.54
N ALA A 13 5.73 -3.81 -11.56
CA ALA A 13 6.64 -4.42 -10.60
C ALA A 13 6.37 -3.89 -9.19
N VAL A 14 6.29 -2.57 -9.02
CA VAL A 14 6.00 -1.93 -7.73
C VAL A 14 4.63 -2.34 -7.22
N GLY A 15 3.59 -2.30 -8.06
CA GLY A 15 2.24 -2.72 -7.70
C GLY A 15 2.19 -4.19 -7.25
N CYS A 16 2.90 -5.07 -7.94
CA CYS A 16 3.00 -6.48 -7.58
C CYS A 16 3.67 -6.68 -6.23
N VAL A 17 4.83 -6.06 -6.01
CA VAL A 17 5.58 -6.13 -4.74
C VAL A 17 4.73 -5.60 -3.58
N LEU A 18 4.10 -4.43 -3.75
CA LEU A 18 3.23 -3.85 -2.72
C LEU A 18 2.01 -4.71 -2.44
N THR A 19 1.40 -5.32 -3.46
CA THR A 19 0.26 -6.23 -3.28
C THR A 19 0.66 -7.46 -2.48
N ILE A 20 1.80 -8.08 -2.81
CA ILE A 20 2.33 -9.24 -2.09
C ILE A 20 2.65 -8.86 -0.63
N ALA A 21 3.37 -7.76 -0.43
CA ALA A 21 3.71 -7.27 0.91
C ALA A 21 2.44 -6.97 1.74
N GLY A 22 1.47 -6.25 1.17
CA GLY A 22 0.21 -5.94 1.83
C GLY A 22 -0.61 -7.20 2.17
N ALA A 23 -0.62 -8.19 1.29
CA ALA A 23 -1.28 -9.47 1.53
C ALA A 23 -0.59 -10.27 2.65
N LEU A 24 0.75 -10.29 2.67
CA LEU A 24 1.52 -10.97 3.72
C LEU A 24 1.30 -10.30 5.08
N ILE A 25 1.32 -8.96 5.14
CA ILE A 25 1.01 -8.22 6.36
C ILE A 25 -0.44 -8.55 6.78
N LYS A 26 -1.42 -8.31 5.91
CA LYS A 26 -2.85 -8.44 6.24
C LYS A 26 -3.27 -9.87 6.61
N VAL A 27 -2.87 -10.87 5.83
CA VAL A 27 -3.38 -12.25 5.94
C VAL A 27 -2.51 -13.11 6.85
N ARG A 28 -1.19 -12.90 6.79
CA ARG A 28 -0.21 -13.79 7.44
C ARG A 28 0.37 -13.20 8.73
N GLY A 29 -0.03 -11.98 9.10
CA GLY A 29 0.46 -11.33 10.31
C GLY A 29 1.93 -10.95 10.24
N TRP A 30 2.47 -10.73 9.04
CA TRP A 30 3.89 -10.41 8.86
C TRP A 30 4.16 -8.93 9.22
N THR A 31 3.88 -8.58 10.48
CA THR A 31 4.12 -7.25 11.04
C THR A 31 5.61 -6.94 11.17
N PHE A 32 6.50 -7.95 11.10
CA PHE A 32 7.95 -7.74 10.97
C PHE A 32 8.34 -6.92 9.73
N LEU A 33 7.50 -6.91 8.68
CA LEU A 33 7.72 -6.08 7.48
C LEU A 33 7.50 -4.59 7.78
N LEU A 34 6.80 -4.26 8.86
CA LEU A 34 6.70 -2.91 9.39
C LEU A 34 7.93 -2.62 10.24
N ALA A 35 8.82 -1.81 9.70
CA ALA A 35 10.01 -1.36 10.42
C ALA A 35 9.62 -0.70 11.76
N GLY A 36 10.20 -1.20 12.85
CA GLY A 36 10.01 -0.64 14.20
C GLY A 36 8.75 -1.10 14.93
N TYR A 37 7.95 -2.01 14.37
CA TYR A 37 6.91 -2.70 15.12
C TYR A 37 7.51 -3.90 15.88
N ASP A 38 7.22 -4.00 17.18
CA ASP A 38 7.68 -5.06 18.06
C ASP A 38 6.61 -5.35 19.13
N GLU A 39 6.74 -6.45 19.87
CA GLU A 39 5.78 -6.89 20.91
C GLU A 39 5.59 -5.86 22.04
N THR A 40 6.49 -4.89 22.16
CA THR A 40 6.43 -3.79 23.13
C THR A 40 5.60 -2.59 22.67
N ALA A 41 5.08 -2.63 21.43
CA ALA A 41 4.32 -1.52 20.86
C ALA A 41 2.98 -1.29 21.60
N PRO A 42 2.57 -0.02 21.80
CA PRO A 42 1.32 0.30 22.48
C PRO A 42 0.06 -0.06 21.67
N VAL A 43 0.21 -0.28 20.36
CA VAL A 43 -0.90 -0.66 19.47
C VAL A 43 -0.86 -2.18 19.27
N PRO A 44 -1.96 -2.91 19.56
CA PRO A 44 -2.02 -4.36 19.38
C PRO A 44 -1.75 -4.81 17.95
N GLU A 45 -1.04 -5.93 17.82
CA GLU A 45 -0.64 -6.50 16.53
C GLU A 45 -1.81 -6.69 15.55
N PRO A 46 -2.98 -7.21 15.97
CA PRO A 46 -4.10 -7.40 15.05
C PRO A 46 -4.62 -6.10 14.45
N VAL A 47 -4.48 -4.98 15.17
CA VAL A 47 -4.91 -3.65 14.71
C VAL A 47 -3.94 -3.13 13.67
N VAL A 48 -2.63 -3.19 13.94
CA VAL A 48 -1.59 -2.76 12.99
C VAL A 48 -1.62 -3.63 11.74
N GLN A 49 -1.72 -4.95 11.91
CA GLN A 49 -1.86 -5.91 10.83
C GLN A 49 -3.02 -5.55 9.90
N ASN A 50 -4.20 -5.29 10.46
CA ASN A 50 -5.38 -4.99 9.67
C ASN A 50 -5.33 -3.59 9.05
N MET A 51 -4.91 -2.56 9.81
CA MET A 51 -4.85 -1.19 9.30
C MET A 51 -3.75 -1.04 8.24
N ALA A 52 -2.50 -1.33 8.59
CA ALA A 52 -1.38 -1.14 7.70
C ALA A 52 -1.40 -2.12 6.53
N GLY A 53 -1.70 -3.41 6.78
CA GLY A 53 -1.81 -4.41 5.73
C GLY A 53 -2.92 -4.07 4.73
N ASN A 54 -4.07 -3.58 5.18
CA ASN A 54 -5.15 -3.18 4.28
C ASN A 54 -4.80 -1.93 3.46
N THR A 55 -4.12 -0.94 4.04
CA THR A 55 -3.64 0.24 3.32
C THR A 55 -2.63 -0.15 2.24
N VAL A 56 -1.58 -0.90 2.60
CA VAL A 56 -0.54 -1.34 1.65
C VAL A 56 -1.14 -2.20 0.54
N LEU A 57 -2.09 -3.09 0.86
CA LEU A 57 -2.77 -3.91 -0.14
C LEU A 57 -3.61 -3.06 -1.11
N ARG A 58 -4.35 -2.06 -0.61
CA ARG A 58 -5.14 -1.17 -1.46
C ARG A 58 -4.25 -0.33 -2.38
N VAL A 59 -3.15 0.21 -1.86
CA VAL A 59 -2.17 0.94 -2.66
C VAL A 59 -1.56 0.02 -3.72
N GLY A 60 -1.10 -1.18 -3.35
CA GLY A 60 -0.52 -2.13 -4.30
C GLY A 60 -1.47 -2.50 -5.43
N ILE A 61 -2.73 -2.81 -5.11
CA ILE A 61 -3.76 -3.11 -6.12
C ILE A 61 -4.02 -1.90 -7.02
N ALA A 62 -4.13 -0.70 -6.46
CA ALA A 62 -4.36 0.52 -7.24
C ALA A 62 -3.20 0.80 -8.22
N VAL A 63 -1.96 0.69 -7.75
CA VAL A 63 -0.72 0.86 -8.55
C VAL A 63 -0.67 -0.19 -9.66
N LEU A 64 -1.04 -1.43 -9.38
CA LEU A 64 -1.09 -2.51 -10.37
C LEU A 64 -2.15 -2.25 -11.44
N ILE A 65 -3.36 -1.82 -11.05
CA ILE A 65 -4.43 -1.43 -11.98
C ILE A 65 -3.99 -0.28 -12.88
N VAL A 66 -3.27 0.70 -12.34
CA VAL A 66 -2.72 1.82 -13.12
C VAL A 66 -1.70 1.32 -14.13
N GLY A 67 -0.76 0.45 -13.74
CA GLY A 67 0.20 -0.14 -14.68
C GLY A 67 -0.47 -0.94 -15.81
N ILE A 68 -1.55 -1.69 -15.50
CA ILE A 68 -2.36 -2.36 -16.52
C ILE A 68 -3.03 -1.33 -17.43
N LEU A 69 -3.62 -0.28 -16.87
CA LEU A 69 -4.30 0.76 -17.64
C LEU A 69 -3.34 1.51 -18.57
N GLU A 70 -2.14 1.85 -18.11
CA GLU A 70 -1.08 2.46 -18.94
C GLU A 70 -0.56 1.52 -20.03
N SER A 71 -0.65 0.19 -19.83
CA SER A 71 -0.24 -0.77 -20.85
C SER A 71 -1.24 -0.91 -22.01
N VAL A 72 -2.51 -0.58 -21.78
CA VAL A 72 -3.58 -0.73 -22.78
C VAL A 72 -4.17 0.61 -23.23
N THR A 73 -3.85 1.71 -22.55
CA THR A 73 -4.31 3.07 -22.86
C THR A 73 -3.19 4.09 -22.71
N ASN A 74 -3.38 5.31 -23.26
CA ASN A 74 -2.49 6.45 -23.03
C ASN A 74 -3.18 7.46 -22.10
N PRO A 75 -3.13 7.26 -20.77
CA PRO A 75 -3.76 8.17 -19.83
C PRO A 75 -3.07 9.54 -19.80
N PRO A 76 -3.81 10.60 -19.42
CA PRO A 76 -3.23 11.93 -19.24
C PRO A 76 -2.05 11.94 -18.25
N SER A 77 -1.00 12.71 -18.54
CA SER A 77 0.23 12.76 -17.75
C SER A 77 0.04 13.20 -16.30
N TYR A 78 -1.01 13.96 -15.99
CA TYR A 78 -1.32 14.40 -14.63
C TYR A 78 -1.85 13.27 -13.73
N LEU A 79 -2.26 12.12 -14.28
CA LEU A 79 -2.78 11.01 -13.48
C LEU A 79 -1.74 10.43 -12.54
N SER A 80 -0.48 10.30 -13.00
CA SER A 80 0.63 9.82 -12.16
C SER A 80 0.81 10.68 -10.90
N VAL A 81 0.73 12.00 -11.06
CA VAL A 81 0.81 12.97 -9.95
C VAL A 81 -0.39 12.83 -9.00
N LEU A 82 -1.60 12.69 -9.54
CA LEU A 82 -2.80 12.50 -8.71
C LEU A 82 -2.75 11.20 -7.91
N ILE A 83 -2.27 10.11 -8.52
CA ILE A 83 -2.09 8.82 -7.85
C ILE A 83 -1.04 8.95 -6.74
N GLY A 84 0.09 9.58 -7.03
CA GLY A 84 1.11 9.86 -6.01
C GLY A 84 0.55 10.65 -4.82
N ALA A 85 -0.22 11.71 -5.09
CA ALA A 85 -0.89 12.49 -4.05
C ALA A 85 -1.89 11.65 -3.24
N ALA A 86 -2.67 10.78 -3.90
CA ALA A 86 -3.62 9.89 -3.23
C ALA A 86 -2.90 8.87 -2.31
N ILE A 87 -1.76 8.32 -2.75
CA ILE A 87 -0.94 7.41 -1.94
C ILE A 87 -0.42 8.13 -0.71
N VAL A 88 0.13 9.34 -0.86
CA VAL A 88 0.61 10.16 0.27
C VAL A 88 -0.51 10.41 1.26
N LEU A 89 -1.70 10.77 0.80
CA LEU A 89 -2.87 10.97 1.67
C LEU A 89 -3.28 9.69 2.40
N ASP A 90 -3.25 8.52 1.75
CA ASP A 90 -3.61 7.25 2.38
C ASP A 90 -2.58 6.84 3.44
N VAL A 91 -1.28 7.10 3.19
CA VAL A 91 -0.21 6.90 4.18
C VAL A 91 -0.36 7.87 5.35
N LEU A 92 -0.59 9.17 5.11
CA LEU A 92 -0.83 10.15 6.18
C LEU A 92 -2.04 9.77 7.03
N ARG A 93 -3.11 9.27 6.39
CA ARG A 93 -4.31 8.79 7.08
C ARG A 93 -4.03 7.57 7.95
N LEU A 94 -3.21 6.64 7.46
CA LEU A 94 -2.77 5.47 8.24
C LEU A 94 -1.97 5.92 9.46
N LEU A 95 -0.97 6.78 9.28
CA LEU A 95 -0.15 7.30 10.36
C LEU A 95 -0.99 8.04 11.39
N TYR A 96 -1.91 8.89 10.95
CA TYR A 96 -2.84 9.58 11.83
C TYR A 96 -3.69 8.60 12.65
N ARG A 97 -4.29 7.59 12.01
CA ARG A 97 -5.12 6.59 12.70
C ARG A 97 -4.35 5.76 13.73
N LEU A 98 -3.11 5.38 13.41
CA LEU A 98 -2.25 4.64 14.33
C LEU A 98 -1.83 5.54 15.50
N ASN A 99 -1.52 6.81 15.25
CA ASN A 99 -1.14 7.76 16.30
C ASN A 99 -2.30 8.14 17.22
N THR A 100 -3.52 8.23 16.68
CA THR A 100 -4.73 8.51 17.48
C THR A 100 -5.44 7.24 17.91
N TRP A 101 -4.80 6.07 17.82
CA TRP A 101 -5.41 4.83 18.26
C TRP A 101 -5.55 4.86 19.79
N SER A 102 -6.79 4.72 20.26
CA SER A 102 -7.10 4.53 21.68
C SER A 102 -7.66 3.11 21.84
N PRO A 103 -7.23 2.35 22.86
CA PRO A 103 -7.90 1.11 23.23
C PRO A 103 -9.39 1.40 23.43
N GLN A 104 -10.25 0.79 22.62
CA GLN A 104 -11.68 0.89 22.84
C GLN A 104 -11.95 0.18 24.16
N ALA A 105 -12.39 0.94 25.18
CA ALA A 105 -12.89 0.37 26.42
C ALA A 105 -14.20 -0.36 26.11
N THR A 106 -14.09 -1.64 25.76
CA THR A 106 -15.19 -2.61 25.80
C THR A 106 -15.19 -3.32 27.13
#